data_AF-A0A835MB86-F1
#
_entry.id   AF-A0A835MB86-F1
#
_cell.length_a   1.000
_cell.length_b   1.000
_cell.length_c   1.000
_cell.angle_alpha   90.00
_cell.angle_beta   90.00
_cell.angle_gamma   90.00
#
_symmetry.space_group_name_H-M   'P 1'
#
loop_
_entity.id
_entity.type
_entity.pdbx_description
1 polymer ?
#
loop_
_entity_poly.entity_id
_entity_poly.type
_entity_poly.pdbx_seq_one_letter_code
_entity_poly.pdbx_strand_id
1 'polypeptide(L)'
;MSQGHGTLNIISDVEQVQGKSYDYIVVGGGTSGYPLAATLSKRFTVLLVERGGSPFGDPLIIEKKNFFRPMSQIDEFTSIEQELVSEEGVANQRGRVLGGSTVINGGLYTRTNTEYIARSGWDENLVKEAYE
;
A
#
# COMPACT_ATOMS: atom_id res chain seq x y z
N MET A 1 -10.04 8.32 -27.07
CA MET A 1 -8.76 7.58 -27.02
C MET A 1 -8.77 6.79 -25.73
N SER A 2 -9.01 5.47 -25.81
CA SER A 2 -9.13 4.59 -24.64
C SER A 2 -7.74 4.19 -24.17
N GLN A 3 -7.25 4.77 -23.07
CA GLN A 3 -6.09 4.23 -22.36
C GLN A 3 -6.46 2.83 -21.86
N GLY A 4 -5.68 1.82 -22.24
CA GLY A 4 -5.90 0.44 -21.81
C GLY A 4 -5.85 0.38 -20.29
N HIS A 5 -7.00 0.11 -19.67
CA HIS A 5 -7.08 -0.19 -18.26
C HIS A 5 -6.39 -1.53 -18.06
N GLY A 6 -5.13 -1.51 -17.60
CA GLY A 6 -4.43 -2.73 -17.22
C GLY A 6 -5.21 -3.38 -16.09
N THR A 7 -5.93 -4.46 -16.39
CA THR A 7 -6.66 -5.20 -15.37
C THR A 7 -5.64 -5.78 -14.38
N LEU A 8 -5.71 -5.36 -13.12
CA LEU A 8 -4.97 -6.00 -12.04
C LEU A 8 -5.45 -7.45 -11.94
N ASN A 9 -4.59 -8.39 -12.30
CA ASN A 9 -4.88 -9.82 -12.14
C ASN A 9 -4.63 -10.20 -10.67
N ILE A 10 -5.65 -10.00 -9.82
CA ILE A 10 -5.59 -10.37 -8.40
C ILE A 10 -5.81 -11.88 -8.29
N ILE A 11 -4.81 -12.57 -7.77
CA ILE A 11 -4.82 -14.01 -7.56
C ILE A 11 -4.97 -14.27 -6.06
N SER A 12 -5.99 -15.02 -5.66
CA SER A 12 -6.21 -15.45 -4.27
C SER A 12 -5.79 -16.90 -4.01
N ASP A 13 -5.55 -17.67 -5.06
CA ASP A 13 -5.16 -19.08 -4.99
C ASP A 13 -3.65 -19.24 -5.20
N VAL A 14 -2.97 -19.77 -4.19
CA VAL A 14 -1.52 -19.96 -4.20
C VAL A 14 -1.06 -20.96 -5.25
N GLU A 15 -1.91 -21.90 -5.66
CA GLU A 15 -1.58 -22.89 -6.69
C GLU A 15 -1.30 -22.21 -8.03
N GLN A 16 -1.93 -21.05 -8.29
CA GLN A 16 -1.69 -20.28 -9.50
C GLN A 16 -0.31 -19.61 -9.55
N VAL A 17 0.41 -19.53 -8.43
CA VAL A 17 1.80 -19.00 -8.38
C VAL A 17 2.83 -20.09 -8.06
N GLN A 18 2.39 -21.28 -7.68
CA GLN A 18 3.27 -22.41 -7.34
C GLN A 18 4.15 -22.81 -8.55
N GLY A 19 5.45 -22.97 -8.30
CA GLY A 19 6.42 -23.36 -9.34
C GLY A 19 6.73 -22.26 -10.37
N LYS A 20 6.16 -21.06 -10.24
CA LYS A 20 6.50 -19.90 -11.07
C LYS A 20 7.71 -19.15 -10.50
N SER A 21 8.50 -18.57 -11.40
CA SER A 21 9.61 -17.67 -11.05
C SER A 21 9.24 -16.24 -11.42
N TYR A 22 9.74 -15.29 -10.64
CA TYR A 22 9.58 -13.86 -10.84
C TYR A 22 10.93 -13.19 -10.66
N ASP A 23 11.19 -12.13 -11.44
CA ASP A 23 12.40 -11.34 -11.27
C ASP A 23 12.42 -10.63 -9.91
N TYR A 24 11.24 -10.20 -9.44
CA TYR A 24 11.07 -9.58 -8.13
C TYR A 24 9.83 -10.12 -7.41
N ILE A 25 9.96 -10.29 -6.08
CA ILE A 25 8.84 -10.50 -5.16
C ILE A 25 8.78 -9.30 -4.24
N VAL A 26 7.69 -8.55 -4.30
CA VAL A 26 7.41 -7.43 -3.39
C VAL A 26 6.45 -7.93 -2.31
N VAL A 27 6.87 -7.86 -1.06
CA VAL A 27 6.07 -8.27 0.09
C VAL A 27 5.44 -7.04 0.74
N GLY A 28 4.11 -6.96 0.67
CA GLY A 28 3.30 -5.84 1.14
C GLY A 28 2.95 -4.88 0.00
N GLY A 29 1.67 -4.82 -0.37
CA GLY A 29 1.10 -3.88 -1.34
C GLY A 29 0.73 -2.54 -0.74
N GLY A 30 1.50 -2.06 0.26
CA GLY A 30 1.23 -0.81 0.96
C GLY A 30 1.74 0.44 0.23
N THR A 31 1.87 1.54 0.99
CA THR A 31 2.26 2.88 0.51
C THR A 31 3.50 2.88 -0.39
N SER A 32 4.51 2.07 -0.08
CA SER A 32 5.75 1.97 -0.87
C SER A 32 5.76 0.78 -1.83
N GLY A 33 5.23 -0.38 -1.41
CA GLY A 33 5.30 -1.61 -2.20
C GLY A 33 4.48 -1.57 -3.48
N TYR A 34 3.28 -0.97 -3.44
CA TYR A 34 2.44 -0.86 -4.64
C TYR A 34 3.09 -0.02 -5.76
N PRO A 35 3.55 1.24 -5.53
CA PRO A 35 4.21 2.01 -6.58
C PRO A 35 5.55 1.41 -7.02
N LEU A 36 6.29 0.74 -6.12
CA LEU A 36 7.50 0.00 -6.48
C LEU A 36 7.19 -1.14 -7.45
N ALA A 37 6.20 -1.98 -7.13
CA ALA A 37 5.78 -3.08 -7.99
C ALA A 37 5.30 -2.58 -9.36
N ALA A 38 4.50 -1.51 -9.39
CA ALA A 38 4.04 -0.87 -10.63
C ALA A 38 5.18 -0.30 -11.49
N THR A 39 6.28 0.13 -10.86
CA THR A 39 7.46 0.64 -11.57
C THR A 39 8.30 -0.50 -12.13
N LEU A 40 8.59 -1.52 -11.30
CA LEU A 40 9.36 -2.70 -11.71
C LEU A 40 8.65 -3.50 -12.81
N SER A 41 7.31 -3.60 -12.75
CA SER A 41 6.52 -4.36 -13.72
C SER A 41 6.55 -3.80 -15.15
N LYS A 42 7.10 -2.60 -15.35
CA LYS A 42 7.33 -2.04 -16.70
C LYS A 42 8.39 -2.80 -17.48
N ARG A 43 9.28 -3.55 -16.81
CA ARG A 43 10.41 -4.25 -17.43
C ARG A 43 10.64 -5.67 -16.92
N PHE A 44 10.11 -5.98 -15.74
CA PHE A 44 10.37 -7.23 -15.04
C PHE A 44 9.05 -7.95 -14.70
N THR A 45 9.14 -9.26 -14.49
CA THR A 45 8.06 -10.05 -13.89
C THR A 45 8.05 -9.84 -12.38
N VAL A 46 6.91 -9.39 -11.84
CA VAL A 46 6.80 -9.02 -10.43
C VAL A 46 5.62 -9.76 -9.79
N LEU A 47 5.88 -10.42 -8.67
CA LEU A 47 4.84 -10.91 -7.76
C LEU A 47 4.69 -9.92 -6.61
N LEU A 48 3.51 -9.30 -6.48
CA LEU A 48 3.15 -8.50 -5.32
C LEU A 48 2.28 -9.34 -4.38
N VAL A 49 2.72 -9.50 -3.14
CA VAL A 49 1.98 -10.27 -2.11
C VAL A 49 1.42 -9.28 -1.08
N GLU A 50 0.11 -9.25 -0.94
CA GLU A 50 -0.59 -8.44 0.07
C GLU A 50 -1.52 -9.35 0.90
N ARG A 51 -1.50 -9.19 2.22
CA ARG A 51 -2.34 -9.97 3.14
C ARG A 51 -3.81 -9.57 3.05
N GLY A 52 -4.05 -8.29 2.80
CA GLY A 52 -5.37 -7.70 2.68
C GLY A 52 -6.06 -7.93 1.34
N GLY A 53 -7.32 -7.50 1.28
CA GLY A 53 -8.10 -7.46 0.03
C GLY A 53 -7.79 -6.25 -0.85
N SER A 54 -8.59 -6.06 -1.89
CA SER A 54 -8.59 -4.85 -2.72
C SER A 54 -9.61 -3.84 -2.20
N PRO A 55 -9.29 -2.54 -2.11
CA PRO A 55 -10.27 -1.51 -1.74
C PRO A 55 -11.18 -1.15 -2.92
N PHE A 56 -10.77 -1.48 -4.16
CA PHE A 56 -11.49 -1.09 -5.36
C PHE A 56 -12.83 -1.81 -5.47
N GLY A 57 -13.89 -1.04 -5.75
CA GLY A 57 -15.25 -1.55 -5.89
C GLY A 57 -16.10 -1.47 -4.64
N ASP A 58 -15.54 -1.07 -3.50
CA ASP A 58 -16.29 -0.82 -2.26
C ASP A 58 -16.41 0.68 -1.94
N PRO A 59 -17.57 1.32 -2.18
CA PRO A 59 -17.84 2.72 -1.85
C PRO A 59 -17.62 3.06 -0.37
N LEU A 60 -17.78 2.07 0.52
CA LEU A 60 -17.61 2.25 1.96
C LEU A 60 -16.14 2.46 2.35
N ILE A 61 -15.22 2.12 1.45
CA ILE A 61 -13.78 2.28 1.62
C ILE A 61 -13.27 3.48 0.80
N ILE A 62 -13.65 3.58 -0.47
CA ILE A 62 -13.05 4.56 -1.39
C ILE A 62 -13.65 5.97 -1.31
N GLU A 63 -14.89 6.11 -0.82
CA GLU A 63 -15.52 7.43 -0.73
C GLU A 63 -15.06 8.19 0.51
N LYS A 64 -14.51 9.39 0.32
CA LYS A 64 -13.99 10.24 1.41
C LYS A 64 -14.98 10.49 2.55
N LYS A 65 -16.28 10.56 2.27
CA LYS A 65 -17.32 10.74 3.30
C LYS A 65 -17.37 9.59 4.32
N ASN A 66 -16.82 8.43 3.95
CA ASN A 66 -16.76 7.22 4.77
C ASN A 66 -15.40 7.04 5.46
N PHE A 67 -14.58 8.09 5.56
CA PHE A 67 -13.20 8.02 6.07
C PHE A 67 -13.02 7.24 7.39
N PHE A 68 -13.92 7.42 8.36
CA PHE A 68 -13.85 6.70 9.66
C PHE A 68 -14.40 5.28 9.62
N ARG A 69 -15.09 4.89 8.55
CA ARG A 69 -15.78 3.60 8.48
C ARG A 69 -14.82 2.42 8.44
N PRO A 70 -13.72 2.44 7.66
CA PRO A 70 -12.66 1.43 7.77
C PRO A 70 -12.18 1.23 9.20
N MET A 71 -12.12 2.32 9.99
CA MET A 71 -11.62 2.34 11.37
C MET A 71 -12.58 1.80 12.44
N SER A 72 -13.77 1.39 12.01
CA SER A 72 -14.84 0.93 12.89
C SER A 72 -15.19 -0.54 12.68
N GLN A 73 -14.56 -1.20 11.69
CA GLN A 73 -14.80 -2.60 11.37
C GLN A 73 -13.74 -3.45 12.08
N ILE A 74 -14.15 -4.15 13.13
CA ILE A 74 -13.25 -4.93 14.01
C ILE A 74 -13.41 -6.44 13.76
N ASP A 75 -13.73 -6.83 12.52
CA ASP A 75 -13.75 -8.25 12.16
C ASP A 75 -12.36 -8.69 11.69
N GLU A 76 -11.78 -9.68 12.35
CA GLU A 76 -10.40 -10.14 12.13
C GLU A 76 -10.13 -10.61 10.68
N PHE A 77 -11.17 -11.09 9.99
CA PHE A 77 -11.03 -11.69 8.67
C PHE A 77 -11.38 -10.74 7.53
N THR A 78 -12.33 -9.82 7.75
CA THR A 78 -12.85 -8.93 6.72
C THR A 78 -12.39 -7.49 6.87
N SER A 79 -11.85 -7.09 8.03
CA SER A 79 -11.40 -5.72 8.23
C SER A 79 -10.21 -5.37 7.34
N ILE A 80 -10.30 -4.22 6.69
CA ILE A 80 -9.21 -3.62 5.91
C ILE A 80 -8.19 -2.87 6.76
N GLU A 81 -8.41 -2.85 8.07
CA GLU A 81 -7.44 -2.41 9.05
C GLU A 81 -7.05 -3.56 9.98
N GLN A 82 -5.92 -3.38 10.65
CA GLN A 82 -5.44 -4.27 11.68
C GLN A 82 -4.97 -3.42 12.86
N GLU A 83 -5.52 -3.70 14.03
CA GLU A 83 -5.06 -3.12 15.29
C GLU A 83 -3.72 -3.75 15.70
N LEU A 84 -2.84 -2.91 16.22
CA LEU A 84 -1.57 -3.28 16.82
C LEU A 84 -1.40 -2.51 18.12
N VAL A 85 -1.06 -3.22 19.19
CA VAL A 85 -0.76 -2.62 20.48
C VAL A 85 0.75 -2.59 20.65
N SER A 86 1.32 -1.41 20.95
CA SER A 86 2.74 -1.27 21.24
C SER A 86 3.13 -1.99 22.54
N GLU A 87 4.42 -2.17 22.79
CA GLU A 87 4.92 -2.74 24.07
C GLU A 87 4.47 -1.92 25.29
N GLU A 88 4.22 -0.62 25.10
CA GLU A 88 3.71 0.31 26.12
C GLU A 88 2.18 0.30 26.25
N GLY A 89 1.48 -0.54 25.50
CA GLY A 89 0.01 -0.65 25.55
C GLY A 89 -0.73 0.38 24.69
N VAL A 90 -0.06 1.05 23.75
CA VAL A 90 -0.70 2.05 22.88
C VAL A 90 -1.30 1.39 21.64
N ALA A 91 -2.61 1.51 21.47
CA ALA A 91 -3.32 1.03 20.29
C ALA A 91 -2.96 1.87 19.05
N ASN A 92 -2.68 1.17 17.95
CA ASN A 92 -2.33 1.72 16.64
C ASN A 92 -3.12 0.97 15.56
N GLN A 93 -3.52 1.67 14.50
CA GLN A 93 -4.19 1.07 13.35
C GLN A 93 -3.26 1.06 12.13
N ARG A 94 -3.27 -0.03 11.36
CA ARG A 94 -2.55 -0.14 10.08
C ARG A 94 -3.44 -0.72 9.01
N GLY A 95 -3.27 -0.26 7.76
CA GLY A 95 -4.01 -0.80 6.64
C GLY A 95 -3.59 -2.24 6.34
N ARG A 96 -4.57 -3.14 6.23
CA ARG A 96 -4.47 -4.53 5.78
C ARG A 96 -5.28 -4.67 4.49
N VAL A 97 -4.80 -4.01 3.44
CA VAL A 97 -5.49 -3.83 2.16
C VAL A 97 -4.48 -3.37 1.12
N LEU A 98 -4.71 -3.66 -0.16
CA LEU A 98 -3.92 -3.11 -1.26
C LEU A 98 -3.95 -1.56 -1.22
N GLY A 99 -2.79 -0.92 -1.23
CA GLY A 99 -2.58 0.49 -0.91
C GLY A 99 -2.16 0.76 0.54
N GLY A 100 -2.35 -0.21 1.44
CA GLY A 100 -1.94 -0.17 2.85
C GLY A 100 -2.55 0.98 3.62
N SER A 101 -1.79 1.56 4.56
CA SER A 101 -2.27 2.68 5.39
C SER A 101 -2.65 3.93 4.59
N THR A 102 -2.24 4.06 3.33
CA THR A 102 -2.72 5.16 2.47
C THR A 102 -4.23 5.10 2.24
N VAL A 103 -4.84 3.90 2.28
CA VAL A 103 -6.29 3.73 2.13
C VAL A 103 -7.07 4.28 3.32
N ILE A 104 -6.48 4.24 4.52
CA ILE A 104 -7.11 4.65 5.78
C ILE A 104 -6.49 5.95 6.36
N ASN A 105 -5.72 6.70 5.56
CA ASN A 105 -5.07 7.91 6.05
C ASN A 105 -6.00 9.14 6.00
N GLY A 106 -5.67 10.17 6.78
CA GLY A 106 -6.43 11.43 6.81
C GLY A 106 -6.33 12.30 5.55
N GLY A 107 -5.77 11.79 4.44
CA GLY A 107 -5.60 12.54 3.19
C GLY A 107 -4.61 13.70 3.25
N LEU A 108 -3.78 13.77 4.29
CA LEU A 108 -2.79 14.83 4.47
C LEU A 108 -1.56 14.57 3.61
N TYR A 109 -1.10 15.60 2.91
CA TYR A 109 0.15 15.58 2.16
C TYR A 109 1.16 16.51 2.82
N THR A 110 2.34 15.99 3.13
CA THR A 110 3.46 16.75 3.69
C THR A 110 4.75 16.27 3.06
N ARG A 111 5.74 17.17 2.96
CA ARG A 111 7.12 16.86 2.56
C ARG A 111 8.03 17.04 3.78
N THR A 112 9.10 16.27 3.85
CA THR A 112 10.09 16.42 4.93
C THR A 112 10.85 17.75 4.78
N ASN A 113 11.40 18.27 5.88
CA ASN A 113 12.21 19.48 5.84
C ASN A 113 13.68 19.15 5.45
N THR A 114 14.39 20.15 4.93
CA THR A 114 15.78 19.98 4.47
C THR A 114 16.74 19.63 5.61
N GLU A 115 16.48 20.11 6.83
CA GLU A 115 17.28 19.79 8.01
C GLU A 115 17.25 18.29 8.32
N TYR A 116 16.07 17.67 8.25
CA TYR A 116 15.90 16.23 8.44
C TYR A 116 16.60 15.42 7.34
N ILE A 117 16.50 15.85 6.08
CA ILE A 117 17.20 15.22 4.95
C ILE A 117 18.71 15.23 5.20
N ALA A 118 19.26 16.40 5.56
CA ALA A 118 20.68 16.57 5.83
C ALA A 118 21.15 15.71 7.01
N ARG A 119 20.39 15.71 8.12
CA ARG A 119 20.70 14.88 9.30
C ARG A 119 20.63 13.38 9.01
N SER A 120 19.76 12.96 8.08
CA SER A 120 19.65 11.57 7.66
C SER A 120 20.75 11.15 6.68
N GLY A 121 21.58 12.09 6.20
CA GLY A 121 22.62 11.83 5.21
C GLY A 121 22.07 11.47 3.83
N TRP A 122 20.82 11.86 3.52
CA TRP A 122 20.21 11.58 2.23
C TRP A 122 20.61 12.62 1.18
N ASP A 123 20.75 12.18 -0.06
CA ASP A 123 20.96 13.08 -1.19
C ASP A 123 19.71 13.93 -1.42
N GLU A 124 19.86 15.25 -1.23
CA GLU A 124 18.74 16.18 -1.32
C GLU A 124 18.12 16.25 -2.71
N ASN A 125 18.92 16.07 -3.77
CA ASN A 125 18.41 16.10 -5.14
C ASN A 125 17.60 14.84 -5.42
N LEU A 126 18.09 13.66 -5.01
CA LEU A 126 17.33 12.42 -5.16
C LEU A 126 16.01 12.44 -4.38
N VAL A 127 15.99 13.02 -3.18
CA VAL A 127 14.75 13.18 -2.41
C VAL A 127 13.77 14.12 -3.11
N LYS A 128 14.25 15.21 -3.70
CA LYS A 128 13.41 16.13 -4.49
C LYS A 128 12.86 15.45 -5.74
N GLU A 129 13.69 14.73 -6.49
CA GLU A 129 13.27 13.97 -7.66
C GLU A 129 12.24 12.89 -7.32
N ALA A 130 12.36 12.24 -6.16
CA ALA A 130 11.40 11.24 -5.72
C ALA A 130 10.00 11.80 -5.35
N TYR A 131 9.87 13.12 -5.18
CA TYR A 131 8.59 13.78 -4.92
C TYR A 131 7.81 14.19 -6.18
N GLU A 132 8.43 14.11 -7.36
CA GLU A 132 7.87 14.53 -8.66
C GLU A 132 7.52 13.32 -9.53
#